data_AF-A0A936AU38-F1
#
_entry.id   AF-A0A936AU38-F1
#
_cell.length_a   1.000
_cell.length_b   1.000
_cell.length_c   1.000
_cell.angle_alpha   90.00
_cell.angle_beta   90.00
_cell.angle_gamma   90.00
#
_symmetry.space_group_name_H-M   'P 1'
#
loop_
_entity.id
_entity.type
_entity.pdbx_description
1 polymer ?
#
loop_
_entity_poly.entity_id
_entity_poly.type
_entity_poly.pdbx_seq_one_letter_code
_entity_poly.pdbx_strand_id
1 'polypeptide(L)'
;MQLRLPFIVQAIFITLVVFTSCSPKNRVPTFQDKDAVIRLQKGSCFGKCAVYTFTVYRNKYALYHGTMNTDKMGKHYKLLSDSVYSALTKQFKDSDFSKFDSIYQSDIVDFPTITIGYKENKIMKTVSYQNEKPQALSVLQLSLEKIANSFDWTAVKKTKSNIEYTPVGKNSSSDIYIKEEIIIEPAPGIEMARWLDRYVGYGVRVEKKMAPNFDYYLIKWDESTISPDDFLLLLKSDREIKSAEFNKKIMTREH
;
A
#
# COMPACT_ATOMS: atom_id res chain seq x y z
N MET A 1 83.34 10.79 32.17
CA MET A 1 83.16 9.36 31.88
C MET A 1 81.90 8.90 32.59
N GLN A 2 80.82 8.65 31.83
CA GLN A 2 79.66 7.76 32.08
C GLN A 2 78.97 7.82 33.48
N LEU A 3 77.64 7.87 33.68
CA LEU A 3 76.55 7.15 33.02
C LEU A 3 75.19 7.50 33.71
N ARG A 4 74.07 7.35 32.97
CA ARG A 4 72.65 7.03 33.38
C ARG A 4 71.63 8.14 33.74
N LEU A 5 70.70 8.30 32.78
CA LEU A 5 69.25 8.67 32.82
C LEU A 5 68.41 7.88 33.86
N PRO A 6 67.07 8.07 34.04
CA PRO A 6 66.07 8.93 33.35
C PRO A 6 65.00 9.58 34.29
N PHE A 7 64.02 10.33 33.74
CA PHE A 7 62.57 10.33 34.06
C PHE A 7 61.94 11.62 33.49
N ILE A 8 61.77 11.73 32.18
CA ILE A 8 60.52 11.44 31.46
C ILE A 8 59.28 11.97 32.20
N VAL A 9 59.04 13.28 32.08
CA VAL A 9 57.70 13.88 32.21
C VAL A 9 57.33 14.36 30.82
N GLN A 10 56.87 13.45 29.98
CA GLN A 10 56.25 13.80 28.71
C GLN A 10 54.75 13.64 28.92
N ALA A 11 54.08 14.75 29.16
CA ALA A 11 52.64 14.84 29.24
C ALA A 11 52.05 14.45 27.87
N ILE A 12 51.72 13.18 27.72
CA ILE A 12 50.96 12.68 26.57
C ILE A 12 49.51 13.07 26.79
N PHE A 13 49.12 14.18 26.18
CA PHE A 13 47.72 14.59 26.02
C PHE A 13 47.08 13.63 25.01
N ILE A 14 46.62 12.46 25.47
CA ILE A 14 45.82 11.52 24.68
C ILE A 14 44.44 12.16 24.50
N THR A 15 44.29 12.96 23.44
CA THR A 15 42.98 13.35 22.91
C THR A 15 42.30 12.10 22.38
N LEU A 16 41.46 11.51 23.23
CA LEU A 16 40.54 10.44 22.89
C LEU A 16 39.52 10.99 21.87
N VAL A 17 39.86 10.93 20.58
CA VAL A 17 38.91 11.20 19.49
C VAL A 17 37.90 10.07 19.51
N VAL A 18 36.80 10.29 20.23
CA VAL A 18 35.63 9.43 20.20
C VAL A 18 35.04 9.59 18.80
N PHE A 19 35.37 8.66 17.90
CA PHE A 19 34.64 8.48 16.65
C PHE A 19 33.22 8.04 17.01
N THR A 20 32.35 9.02 17.21
CA THR A 20 30.91 8.83 17.24
C THR A 20 30.49 8.41 15.84
N SER A 21 30.56 7.10 15.59
CA SER A 21 29.94 6.46 14.44
C SER A 21 28.43 6.66 14.56
N CYS A 22 27.95 7.77 14.02
CA CYS A 22 26.54 8.00 13.80
C CYS A 22 26.10 7.07 12.66
N SER A 23 25.62 5.87 13.00
CA SER A 23 24.87 5.06 12.05
C SER A 23 23.73 5.90 11.49
N PRO A 24 23.64 6.13 10.16
CA PRO A 24 22.51 6.84 9.60
C PRO A 24 21.25 6.07 9.99
N LYS A 25 20.38 6.70 10.78
CA LYS A 25 19.03 6.18 11.02
C LYS A 25 18.42 5.99 9.64
N ASN A 26 18.17 4.74 9.26
CA ASN A 26 17.49 4.37 8.02
C ASN A 26 16.17 5.14 7.96
N ARG A 27 16.16 6.28 7.26
CA ARG A 27 14.96 7.09 7.13
C ARG A 27 14.07 6.35 6.16
N VAL A 28 12.87 6.00 6.63
CA VAL A 28 11.83 5.45 5.75
C VAL A 28 11.56 6.48 4.65
N PRO A 29 11.68 6.12 3.37
CA PRO A 29 11.37 7.03 2.27
C PRO A 29 9.91 7.48 2.34
N THR A 30 9.65 8.74 1.99
CA THR A 30 8.29 9.27 1.89
C THR A 30 7.66 8.86 0.57
N PHE A 31 6.44 8.31 0.64
CA PHE A 31 5.67 7.88 -0.52
C PHE A 31 4.48 8.81 -0.71
N GLN A 32 4.51 9.65 -1.74
CA GLN A 32 3.38 10.52 -2.10
C GLN A 32 2.79 10.07 -3.43
N ASP A 33 1.46 9.97 -3.51
CA ASP A 33 0.78 9.51 -4.74
C ASP A 33 1.08 10.39 -5.96
N LYS A 34 1.33 11.69 -5.75
CA LYS A 34 1.72 12.61 -6.83
C LYS A 34 3.04 12.22 -7.49
N ASP A 35 3.90 11.48 -6.79
CA ASP A 35 5.21 11.04 -7.26
C ASP A 35 5.20 9.62 -7.83
N ALA A 36 4.07 8.91 -7.76
CA ALA A 36 3.89 7.62 -8.43
C ALA A 36 3.98 7.77 -9.95
N VAL A 37 4.74 6.90 -10.60
CA VAL A 37 4.98 6.90 -12.04
C VAL A 37 4.39 5.66 -12.70
N ILE A 38 4.53 4.50 -12.05
CA ILE A 38 3.97 3.23 -12.51
C ILE A 38 3.30 2.54 -11.32
N ARG A 39 2.15 1.90 -11.56
CA ARG A 39 1.43 1.10 -10.57
C ARG A 39 0.98 -0.23 -11.17
N LEU A 40 1.05 -1.28 -10.39
CA LEU A 40 0.47 -2.59 -10.65
C LEU A 40 -0.40 -2.94 -9.45
N GLN A 41 -1.64 -3.31 -9.69
CA GLN A 41 -2.53 -3.89 -8.70
C GLN A 41 -2.93 -5.28 -9.18
N LYS A 42 -2.77 -6.28 -8.31
CA LYS A 42 -3.18 -7.66 -8.54
C LYS A 42 -4.30 -8.00 -7.57
N GLY A 43 -5.50 -8.22 -8.10
CA GLY A 43 -6.69 -8.58 -7.35
C GLY A 43 -6.67 -10.04 -6.86
N SER A 44 -7.71 -10.40 -6.10
CA SER A 44 -7.94 -11.77 -5.66
C SER A 44 -8.42 -12.67 -6.80
N CYS A 45 -8.23 -13.97 -6.60
CA CYS A 45 -8.79 -15.05 -7.41
C CYS A 45 -9.48 -16.05 -6.47
N PHE A 46 -10.14 -17.09 -7.00
CA PHE A 46 -10.80 -18.10 -6.15
C PHE A 46 -9.80 -19.02 -5.41
N GLY A 47 -8.55 -19.08 -5.87
CA GLY A 47 -7.46 -19.81 -5.24
C GLY A 47 -6.57 -18.94 -4.34
N LYS A 48 -5.32 -19.40 -4.16
CA LYS A 48 -4.32 -18.73 -3.32
C LYS A 48 -3.47 -17.70 -4.10
N CYS A 49 -4.08 -16.92 -4.98
CA CYS A 49 -3.34 -15.89 -5.70
C CYS A 49 -2.90 -14.79 -4.74
N ALA A 50 -1.63 -14.39 -4.82
CA ALA A 50 -1.11 -13.23 -4.12
C ALA A 50 -1.87 -11.97 -4.54
N VAL A 51 -2.34 -11.21 -3.55
CA VAL A 51 -3.01 -9.92 -3.72
C VAL A 51 -2.09 -8.83 -3.19
N TYR A 52 -1.79 -7.87 -4.05
CA TYR A 52 -0.88 -6.79 -3.71
C TYR A 52 -1.00 -5.58 -4.65
N THR A 53 -0.46 -4.45 -4.17
CA THR A 53 -0.19 -3.27 -4.98
C THR A 53 1.32 -3.02 -5.02
N PHE A 54 1.87 -2.84 -6.20
CA PHE A 54 3.26 -2.46 -6.43
C PHE A 54 3.30 -1.10 -7.12
N THR A 55 3.98 -0.12 -6.54
CA THR A 55 4.06 1.26 -7.05
C THR A 55 5.52 1.68 -7.19
N VAL A 56 5.89 2.23 -8.34
CA VAL A 56 7.22 2.82 -8.60
C VAL A 56 7.09 4.33 -8.60
N TYR A 57 7.97 5.00 -7.85
CA TYR A 57 7.99 6.44 -7.66
C TYR A 57 9.12 7.11 -8.44
N ARG A 58 8.97 8.41 -8.71
CA ARG A 58 9.94 9.21 -9.47
C ARG A 58 11.33 9.25 -8.85
N ASN A 59 11.42 9.11 -7.53
CA ASN A 59 12.67 9.03 -6.78
C ASN A 59 13.30 7.62 -6.80
N LYS A 60 12.87 6.74 -7.71
CA LYS A 60 13.35 5.37 -7.91
C LYS A 60 13.02 4.38 -6.79
N TYR A 61 12.33 4.82 -5.73
CA TYR A 61 11.79 3.89 -4.75
C TYR A 61 10.60 3.13 -5.35
N ALA A 62 10.47 1.88 -4.96
CA ALA A 62 9.29 1.07 -5.17
C ALA A 62 8.67 0.72 -3.82
N LEU A 63 7.33 0.71 -3.77
CA LEU A 63 6.53 0.28 -2.62
C LEU A 63 5.71 -0.94 -3.04
N TYR A 64 5.85 -2.02 -2.30
CA TYR A 64 5.02 -3.21 -2.38
C TYR A 64 4.09 -3.23 -1.15
N HIS A 65 2.80 -3.39 -1.37
CA HIS A 65 1.81 -3.57 -0.32
C HIS A 65 1.09 -4.89 -0.54
N GLY A 66 1.50 -5.92 0.20
CA GLY A 66 0.85 -7.24 0.17
C GLY A 66 -0.34 -7.29 1.11
N THR A 67 -1.48 -7.79 0.62
CA THR A 67 -2.73 -7.84 1.39
C THR A 67 -3.22 -9.26 1.64
N MET A 68 -2.94 -10.21 0.76
CA MET A 68 -3.37 -11.61 0.93
C MET A 68 -2.47 -12.59 0.16
N ASN A 69 -2.32 -13.82 0.68
CA ASN A 69 -1.63 -14.95 0.03
C ASN A 69 -0.23 -14.59 -0.54
N THR A 70 0.53 -13.77 0.19
CA THR A 70 1.86 -13.33 -0.23
C THR A 70 2.84 -13.37 0.93
N ASP A 71 4.08 -13.75 0.65
CA ASP A 71 5.15 -13.80 1.67
C ASP A 71 5.56 -12.40 2.14
N LYS A 72 5.16 -11.34 1.42
CA LYS A 72 5.47 -9.94 1.71
C LYS A 72 4.23 -9.18 2.23
N MET A 73 3.64 -9.66 3.33
CA MET A 73 2.46 -9.03 3.94
C MET A 73 2.75 -7.62 4.47
N GLY A 74 1.87 -6.66 4.16
CA GLY A 74 2.03 -5.25 4.53
C GLY A 74 2.98 -4.48 3.61
N LYS A 75 3.39 -3.29 4.04
CA LYS A 75 4.18 -2.34 3.24
C LYS A 75 5.66 -2.67 3.30
N HIS A 76 6.27 -2.78 2.12
CA HIS A 76 7.68 -3.03 1.91
C HIS A 76 8.22 -2.07 0.87
N TYR A 77 9.45 -1.60 1.02
CA TYR A 77 10.08 -0.72 0.06
C TYR A 77 11.44 -1.23 -0.41
N LYS A 78 11.81 -0.79 -1.60
CA LYS A 78 13.10 -1.08 -2.23
C LYS A 78 13.53 0.12 -3.07
N LEU A 79 14.82 0.43 -3.08
CA LEU A 79 15.39 1.36 -4.04
C LEU A 79 15.76 0.60 -5.31
N LEU A 80 15.21 1.00 -6.46
CA LEU A 80 15.57 0.41 -7.75
C LEU A 80 16.91 0.98 -8.22
N SER A 81 17.74 0.14 -8.84
CA SER A 81 18.94 0.63 -9.52
C SER A 81 18.55 1.50 -10.72
N ASP A 82 19.46 2.40 -11.11
CA ASP A 82 19.25 3.29 -12.25
C ASP A 82 18.98 2.54 -13.55
N SER A 83 19.65 1.40 -13.75
CA SER A 83 19.44 0.53 -14.89
C SER A 83 18.05 -0.09 -14.90
N VAL A 84 17.57 -0.62 -13.76
CA VAL A 84 16.24 -1.21 -13.63
C VAL A 84 15.14 -0.17 -13.83
N TYR A 85 15.27 0.99 -13.17
CA TYR A 85 14.29 2.07 -13.28
C TYR A 85 14.21 2.62 -14.71
N SER A 86 15.36 2.86 -15.35
CA SER A 86 15.40 3.41 -16.71
C SER A 86 14.89 2.40 -17.74
N ALA A 87 15.23 1.12 -17.59
CA ALA A 87 14.71 0.06 -18.46
C ALA A 87 13.18 -0.07 -18.34
N LEU A 88 12.65 -0.09 -17.11
CA LEU A 88 11.22 -0.19 -16.86
C LEU A 88 10.46 1.01 -17.44
N THR A 89 10.89 2.24 -17.14
CA THR A 89 10.23 3.45 -17.65
C THR A 89 10.32 3.57 -19.18
N LYS A 90 11.44 3.15 -19.78
CA LYS A 90 11.59 3.08 -21.24
C LYS A 90 10.59 2.09 -21.85
N GLN A 91 10.41 0.89 -21.28
CA GLN A 91 9.43 -0.08 -21.78
C GLN A 91 8.00 0.49 -21.80
N PHE A 92 7.60 1.21 -20.74
CA PHE A 92 6.29 1.87 -20.71
C PHE A 92 6.16 2.96 -21.77
N LYS A 93 7.19 3.78 -21.95
CA LYS A 93 7.22 4.82 -22.99
C LYS A 93 7.11 4.22 -24.39
N ASP A 94 7.87 3.16 -24.68
CA ASP A 94 7.92 2.52 -26.00
C ASP A 94 6.64 1.72 -26.31
N SER A 95 5.84 1.37 -25.31
CA SER A 95 4.58 0.63 -25.48
C SER A 95 3.40 1.47 -25.97
N ASP A 96 3.57 2.80 -26.07
CA ASP A 96 2.47 3.74 -26.32
C ASP A 96 1.28 3.52 -25.35
N PHE A 97 1.56 3.41 -24.05
CA PHE A 97 0.59 2.94 -23.05
C PHE A 97 -0.74 3.73 -23.05
N SER A 98 -0.72 5.01 -23.40
CA SER A 98 -1.91 5.85 -23.51
C SER A 98 -2.89 5.41 -24.60
N LYS A 99 -2.44 4.64 -25.61
CA LYS A 99 -3.28 4.11 -26.69
C LYS A 99 -4.03 2.84 -26.32
N PHE A 100 -3.71 2.18 -25.20
CA PHE A 100 -4.47 1.02 -24.76
C PHE A 100 -5.87 1.43 -24.30
N ASP A 101 -6.85 0.58 -24.59
CA ASP A 101 -8.17 0.67 -23.98
C ASP A 101 -8.07 0.60 -22.46
N SER A 102 -8.94 1.32 -21.77
CA SER A 102 -8.93 1.35 -20.30
C SER A 102 -9.32 0.01 -19.69
N ILE A 103 -10.08 -0.82 -20.41
CA ILE A 103 -10.61 -2.09 -19.92
C ILE A 103 -10.55 -3.11 -21.06
N TYR A 104 -10.00 -4.29 -20.78
CA TYR A 104 -10.18 -5.47 -21.62
C TYR A 104 -11.01 -6.47 -20.82
N GLN A 105 -12.25 -6.68 -21.27
CA GLN A 105 -13.19 -7.57 -20.59
C GLN A 105 -12.79 -9.03 -20.77
N SER A 106 -13.16 -9.88 -19.82
CA SER A 106 -13.02 -11.32 -19.92
C SER A 106 -14.18 -11.96 -19.17
N ASP A 107 -14.70 -13.05 -19.72
CA ASP A 107 -15.80 -13.80 -19.10
C ASP A 107 -15.30 -14.82 -18.07
N ILE A 108 -13.98 -14.91 -17.87
CA ILE A 108 -13.36 -15.87 -16.95
C ILE A 108 -13.31 -15.29 -15.53
N VAL A 109 -14.31 -15.66 -14.73
CA VAL A 109 -14.54 -15.15 -13.36
C VAL A 109 -13.39 -15.47 -12.39
N ASP A 110 -12.71 -16.60 -12.60
CA ASP A 110 -11.72 -17.13 -11.67
C ASP A 110 -10.36 -16.42 -11.73
N PHE A 111 -10.08 -15.67 -12.80
CA PHE A 111 -8.81 -14.96 -12.94
C PHE A 111 -8.79 -13.64 -12.16
N PRO A 112 -7.66 -13.29 -11.53
CA PRO A 112 -7.54 -12.02 -10.84
C PRO A 112 -7.58 -10.88 -11.84
N THR A 113 -8.28 -9.80 -11.46
CA THR A 113 -8.15 -8.53 -12.18
C THR A 113 -6.77 -7.95 -11.95
N ILE A 114 -6.10 -7.60 -13.04
CA ILE A 114 -4.85 -6.88 -13.06
C ILE A 114 -5.14 -5.45 -13.50
N THR A 115 -4.66 -4.47 -12.75
CA THR A 115 -4.71 -3.06 -13.15
C THR A 115 -3.30 -2.50 -13.22
N ILE A 116 -2.91 -2.01 -14.39
CA ILE A 116 -1.64 -1.32 -14.60
C ILE A 116 -1.92 0.18 -14.79
N GLY A 117 -1.17 1.01 -14.08
CA GLY A 117 -1.19 2.46 -14.22
C GLY A 117 0.16 2.98 -14.71
N TYR A 118 0.15 3.94 -15.64
CA TYR A 118 1.34 4.67 -16.06
C TYR A 118 1.07 6.18 -16.14
N LYS A 119 2.03 6.98 -15.64
CA LYS A 119 1.89 8.43 -15.55
C LYS A 119 2.50 9.08 -16.77
N GLU A 120 1.66 9.54 -17.68
CA GLU A 120 2.05 10.30 -18.86
C GLU A 120 1.52 11.75 -18.73
N ASN A 121 2.38 12.75 -18.94
CA ASN A 121 2.00 14.17 -18.90
C ASN A 121 1.22 14.60 -17.63
N LYS A 122 1.62 14.06 -16.46
CA LYS A 122 1.00 14.27 -15.13
C LYS A 122 -0.32 13.54 -14.90
N ILE A 123 -0.90 12.89 -15.90
CA ILE A 123 -2.13 12.11 -15.78
C ILE A 123 -1.76 10.62 -15.64
N MET A 124 -2.36 9.94 -14.68
CA MET A 124 -2.22 8.48 -14.54
C MET A 124 -3.26 7.80 -15.43
N LYS A 125 -2.84 7.22 -16.54
CA LYS A 125 -3.69 6.33 -17.34
C LYS A 125 -3.69 4.95 -16.68
N THR A 126 -4.86 4.35 -16.55
CA THR A 126 -5.03 2.99 -16.04
C THR A 126 -5.61 2.07 -17.10
N VAL A 127 -5.20 0.81 -17.05
CA VAL A 127 -5.66 -0.27 -17.91
C VAL A 127 -5.93 -1.47 -17.03
N SER A 128 -7.16 -2.00 -17.07
CA SER A 128 -7.61 -3.14 -16.28
C SER A 128 -7.99 -4.32 -17.17
N TYR A 129 -7.59 -5.52 -16.80
CA TYR A 129 -7.87 -6.75 -17.55
C TYR A 129 -7.81 -7.99 -16.65
N GLN A 130 -8.23 -9.14 -17.18
CA GLN A 130 -7.99 -10.45 -16.57
C GLN A 130 -7.14 -11.31 -17.52
N ASN A 131 -7.76 -12.13 -18.35
CA ASN A 131 -7.04 -12.98 -19.30
C ASN A 131 -6.74 -12.24 -20.62
N GLU A 132 -7.77 -11.66 -21.24
CA GLU A 132 -7.69 -11.02 -22.55
C GLU A 132 -6.98 -9.67 -22.49
N LYS A 133 -5.92 -9.51 -23.31
CA LYS A 133 -5.09 -8.31 -23.38
C LYS A 133 -4.13 -8.36 -24.58
N PRO A 134 -3.67 -7.20 -25.08
CA PRO A 134 -2.53 -7.14 -25.99
C PRO A 134 -1.26 -7.72 -25.38
N GLN A 135 -0.43 -8.36 -26.21
CA GLN A 135 0.85 -8.97 -25.78
C GLN A 135 1.77 -7.95 -25.08
N ALA A 136 1.77 -6.69 -25.54
CA ALA A 136 2.54 -5.62 -24.93
C ALA A 136 2.19 -5.41 -23.43
N LEU A 137 0.92 -5.49 -23.05
CA LEU A 137 0.51 -5.40 -21.63
C LEU A 137 1.03 -6.60 -20.82
N SER A 138 1.07 -7.79 -21.42
CA SER A 138 1.63 -8.97 -20.76
C SER A 138 3.12 -8.79 -20.48
N VAL A 139 3.89 -8.20 -21.40
CA VAL A 139 5.32 -7.92 -21.20
C VAL A 139 5.51 -6.90 -20.07
N LEU A 140 4.73 -5.82 -20.04
CA LEU A 140 4.78 -4.82 -18.97
C LEU A 140 4.43 -5.43 -17.61
N GLN A 141 3.39 -6.27 -17.54
CA GLN A 141 3.01 -6.98 -16.32
C GLN A 141 4.18 -7.84 -15.82
N LEU A 142 4.76 -8.67 -16.68
CA LEU A 142 5.85 -9.57 -16.30
C LEU A 142 7.08 -8.80 -15.80
N SER A 143 7.42 -7.66 -16.42
CA SER A 143 8.49 -6.78 -15.94
C SER A 143 8.22 -6.25 -14.53
N LEU A 144 6.98 -5.84 -14.23
CA LEU A 144 6.58 -5.37 -12.91
C LEU A 144 6.59 -6.51 -11.88
N GLU A 145 5.99 -7.65 -12.21
CA GLU A 145 5.93 -8.83 -11.33
C GLU A 145 7.34 -9.37 -11.03
N LYS A 146 8.27 -9.33 -12.00
CA LYS A 146 9.67 -9.69 -11.79
C LYS A 146 10.34 -8.84 -10.71
N ILE A 147 10.04 -7.54 -10.66
CA ILE A 147 10.57 -6.64 -9.62
C ILE A 147 9.84 -6.88 -8.30
N ALA A 148 8.51 -6.96 -8.32
CA ALA A 148 7.67 -7.21 -7.15
C ALA A 148 8.04 -8.52 -6.43
N ASN A 149 8.42 -9.56 -7.19
CA ASN A 149 8.82 -10.86 -6.66
C ASN A 149 10.32 -11.00 -6.41
N SER A 150 11.12 -9.95 -6.67
CA SER A 150 12.55 -9.95 -6.34
C SER A 150 12.80 -9.95 -4.83
N PHE A 151 14.03 -10.25 -4.43
CA PHE A 151 14.49 -10.20 -3.04
C PHE A 151 14.85 -8.75 -2.61
N ASP A 152 15.37 -8.59 -1.40
CA ASP A 152 15.91 -7.32 -0.86
C ASP A 152 14.86 -6.21 -0.62
N TRP A 153 13.66 -6.62 -0.22
CA TRP A 153 12.63 -5.71 0.24
C TRP A 153 12.80 -5.38 1.73
N THR A 154 12.65 -4.10 2.08
CA THR A 154 12.70 -3.65 3.48
C THR A 154 11.28 -3.40 3.98
N ALA A 155 10.88 -4.05 5.07
CA ALA A 155 9.58 -3.81 5.69
C ALA A 155 9.48 -2.38 6.24
N VAL A 156 8.36 -1.71 5.97
CA VAL A 156 8.02 -0.43 6.59
C VAL A 156 7.55 -0.72 8.01
N LYS A 157 8.42 -0.47 9.00
CA LYS A 157 8.05 -0.62 10.42
C LYS A 157 7.04 0.47 10.79
N LYS A 158 5.91 0.09 11.40
CA LYS A 158 4.95 1.02 12.01
C LYS A 158 5.62 1.72 13.20
N THR A 159 6.31 2.83 12.97
CA THR A 159 6.64 3.78 14.04
C THR A 159 5.44 4.70 14.23
N LYS A 160 5.05 5.00 15.49
CA LYS A 160 3.94 5.90 15.87
C LYS A 160 4.18 7.38 15.45
N SER A 161 4.54 7.64 14.19
CA SER A 161 4.76 8.97 13.66
C SER A 161 4.17 9.08 12.26
N ASN A 162 3.01 9.73 12.19
CA ASN A 162 2.44 10.43 11.04
C ASN A 162 2.51 9.70 9.69
N ILE A 163 1.66 8.69 9.51
CA ILE A 163 1.17 8.35 8.17
C ILE A 163 -0.11 9.15 7.97
N GLU A 164 0.04 10.37 7.45
CA GLU A 164 -1.06 11.16 6.93
C GLU A 164 -1.35 10.66 5.52
N TYR A 165 -2.32 9.76 5.41
CA TYR A 165 -3.00 9.48 4.15
C TYR A 165 -4.04 10.59 3.94
N THR A 166 -3.85 11.43 2.92
CA THR A 166 -4.88 12.36 2.44
C THR A 166 -5.40 11.85 1.09
N PRO A 167 -6.57 11.21 1.04
CA PRO A 167 -7.27 10.99 -0.22
C PRO A 167 -7.96 12.30 -0.61
N VAL A 168 -7.35 13.07 -1.52
CA VAL A 168 -8.01 14.24 -2.12
C VAL A 168 -8.90 13.76 -3.27
N GLY A 169 -10.20 13.76 -3.00
CA GLY A 169 -11.24 13.56 -3.98
C GLY A 169 -12.62 13.88 -3.42
N LYS A 170 -12.90 15.17 -3.17
CA LYS A 170 -14.19 15.90 -3.36
C LYS A 170 -14.23 17.16 -2.50
N ASN A 171 -14.74 18.24 -3.09
CA ASN A 171 -14.92 19.54 -2.44
C ASN A 171 -16.01 19.50 -1.36
N SER A 172 -15.73 20.26 -0.30
CA SER A 172 -16.65 20.92 0.63
C SER A 172 -17.34 20.11 1.74
N SER A 173 -17.19 20.70 2.94
CA SER A 173 -18.02 20.60 4.15
C SER A 173 -17.61 19.53 5.17
N SER A 174 -17.25 20.02 6.36
CA SER A 174 -16.99 19.34 7.63
C SER A 174 -17.65 17.96 7.84
N ASP A 175 -16.97 16.88 7.48
CA ASP A 175 -17.28 15.54 7.97
C ASP A 175 -16.06 15.01 8.74
N ILE A 176 -16.12 15.04 10.07
CA ILE A 176 -15.12 14.40 10.93
C ILE A 176 -15.47 12.90 10.97
N TYR A 177 -14.73 12.10 10.20
CA TYR A 177 -14.89 10.63 10.19
C TYR A 177 -14.44 10.02 11.52
N ILE A 178 -15.18 9.02 12.02
CA ILE A 178 -14.75 8.13 13.10
C ILE A 178 -13.97 7.01 12.42
N LYS A 179 -12.64 7.06 12.51
CA LYS A 179 -11.74 6.21 11.71
C LYS A 179 -11.72 4.75 12.15
N GLU A 180 -12.32 4.43 13.29
CA GLU A 180 -12.46 3.09 13.86
C GLU A 180 -13.79 2.41 13.47
N GLU A 181 -14.66 3.11 12.74
CA GLU A 181 -16.04 2.71 12.50
C GLU A 181 -16.40 2.76 11.00
N ILE A 182 -16.82 1.61 10.46
CA ILE A 182 -17.30 1.52 9.08
C ILE A 182 -18.74 1.04 9.09
N ILE A 183 -19.57 1.71 8.30
CA ILE A 183 -20.92 1.26 7.95
C ILE A 183 -20.78 0.39 6.71
N ILE A 184 -21.26 -0.85 6.79
CA ILE A 184 -21.34 -1.77 5.66
C ILE A 184 -22.79 -2.10 5.32
N GLU A 185 -23.04 -2.31 4.04
CA GLU A 185 -24.25 -2.91 3.49
C GLU A 185 -23.85 -4.23 2.82
N PRO A 186 -24.16 -5.39 3.40
CA PRO A 186 -23.95 -6.67 2.76
C PRO A 186 -24.85 -6.81 1.52
N ALA A 187 -24.41 -7.63 0.56
CA ALA A 187 -25.26 -8.05 -0.53
C ALA A 187 -26.47 -8.86 0.01
N PRO A 188 -27.60 -8.92 -0.73
CA PRO A 188 -28.76 -9.70 -0.31
C PRO A 188 -28.41 -11.17 -0.05
N GLY A 189 -28.88 -11.71 1.08
CA GLY A 189 -28.67 -13.12 1.46
C GLY A 189 -27.34 -13.44 2.15
N ILE A 190 -26.55 -12.43 2.54
CA ILE A 190 -25.33 -12.63 3.30
C ILE A 190 -25.63 -12.83 4.79
N GLU A 191 -25.19 -13.98 5.31
CA GLU A 191 -25.22 -14.32 6.73
C GLU A 191 -24.06 -13.65 7.46
N MET A 192 -24.35 -12.60 8.24
CA MET A 192 -23.33 -11.76 8.87
C MET A 192 -22.40 -12.52 9.81
N ALA A 193 -22.89 -13.53 10.53
CA ALA A 193 -22.04 -14.34 11.42
C ALA A 193 -20.93 -15.05 10.63
N ARG A 194 -21.30 -15.71 9.52
CA ARG A 194 -20.36 -16.40 8.64
C ARG A 194 -19.42 -15.44 7.91
N TRP A 195 -19.91 -14.24 7.57
CA TRP A 195 -19.07 -13.19 7.00
C TRP A 195 -18.00 -12.75 8.00
N LEU A 196 -18.38 -12.49 9.26
CA LEU A 196 -17.45 -12.06 10.33
C LEU A 196 -16.35 -13.08 10.60
N ASP A 197 -16.65 -14.37 10.55
CA ASP A 197 -15.65 -15.44 10.77
C ASP A 197 -14.46 -15.33 9.81
N ARG A 198 -14.68 -14.85 8.58
CA ARG A 198 -13.60 -14.65 7.60
C ARG A 198 -12.68 -13.48 7.95
N TYR A 199 -13.17 -12.55 8.76
CA TYR A 199 -12.45 -11.36 9.17
C TYR A 199 -12.00 -11.41 10.64
N VAL A 200 -12.09 -12.57 11.29
CA VAL A 200 -11.66 -12.76 12.68
C VAL A 200 -10.21 -12.35 12.91
N GLY A 201 -9.33 -12.54 11.92
CA GLY A 201 -7.92 -12.14 11.97
C GLY A 201 -7.69 -10.62 12.05
N TYR A 202 -8.68 -9.81 11.69
CA TYR A 202 -8.65 -8.36 11.84
C TYR A 202 -9.42 -7.87 13.09
N GLY A 203 -9.96 -8.78 13.90
CA GLY A 203 -10.75 -8.45 15.08
C GLY A 203 -12.09 -7.77 14.74
N VAL A 204 -12.67 -8.10 13.58
CA VAL A 204 -13.92 -7.46 13.14
C VAL A 204 -15.09 -7.87 14.02
N ARG A 205 -15.88 -6.89 14.43
CA ARG A 205 -17.09 -7.08 15.24
C ARG A 205 -18.18 -6.13 14.84
N VAL A 206 -19.42 -6.59 14.92
CA VAL A 206 -20.60 -5.73 14.76
C VAL A 206 -20.81 -4.96 16.06
N GLU A 207 -20.75 -3.64 15.98
CA GLU A 207 -21.10 -2.76 17.08
C GLU A 207 -22.62 -2.55 17.15
N LYS A 208 -23.27 -2.34 15.99
CA LYS A 208 -24.71 -2.06 15.92
C LYS A 208 -25.31 -2.40 14.55
N LYS A 209 -26.55 -2.92 14.53
CA LYS A 209 -27.40 -2.90 13.32
C LYS A 209 -28.12 -1.55 13.25
N MET A 210 -27.90 -0.79 12.18
CA MET A 210 -28.29 0.63 12.11
C MET A 210 -29.78 0.82 11.84
N ALA A 211 -30.46 -0.13 11.19
CA ALA A 211 -31.91 -0.12 11.02
C ALA A 211 -32.51 -1.54 11.04
N PRO A 212 -33.75 -1.73 11.54
CA PRO A 212 -34.40 -3.04 11.54
C PRO A 212 -34.69 -3.58 10.13
N ASN A 213 -35.00 -2.68 9.19
CA ASN A 213 -35.50 -3.01 7.85
C ASN A 213 -34.46 -2.80 6.73
N PHE A 214 -33.29 -2.27 7.06
CA PHE A 214 -32.17 -2.10 6.13
C PHE A 214 -30.95 -2.80 6.68
N ASP A 215 -30.27 -3.58 5.85
CA ASP A 215 -29.11 -4.38 6.26
C ASP A 215 -27.83 -3.55 6.34
N TYR A 216 -27.88 -2.45 7.11
CA TYR A 216 -26.70 -1.67 7.44
C TYR A 216 -26.15 -2.07 8.80
N TYR A 217 -24.86 -2.40 8.84
CA TYR A 217 -24.14 -2.76 10.05
C TYR A 217 -23.02 -1.77 10.30
N LEU A 218 -22.95 -1.27 11.53
CA LEU A 218 -21.78 -0.57 12.03
C LEU A 218 -20.79 -1.60 12.57
N ILE A 219 -19.62 -1.68 11.95
CA ILE A 219 -18.55 -2.59 12.34
C ILE A 219 -17.34 -1.82 12.87
N LYS A 220 -16.61 -2.49 13.76
CA LYS A 220 -15.29 -2.09 14.28
C LYS A 220 -14.29 -3.19 14.01
N TRP A 221 -13.02 -2.85 14.00
CA TRP A 221 -11.91 -3.80 13.86
C TRP A 221 -10.74 -3.40 14.75
N ASP A 222 -9.71 -4.22 14.82
CA ASP A 222 -8.46 -3.90 15.50
C ASP A 222 -7.53 -3.13 14.54
N GLU A 223 -7.39 -1.83 14.73
CA GLU A 223 -6.54 -0.96 13.89
C GLU A 223 -5.05 -1.34 13.90
N SER A 224 -4.61 -2.11 14.89
CA SER A 224 -3.25 -2.64 14.90
C SER A 224 -3.04 -3.66 13.78
N THR A 225 -4.10 -4.36 13.36
CA THR A 225 -4.08 -5.38 12.31
C THR A 225 -4.09 -4.75 10.91
N ILE A 226 -4.90 -3.73 10.67
CA ILE A 226 -5.06 -3.07 9.37
C ILE A 226 -5.45 -1.59 9.55
N SER A 227 -4.91 -0.71 8.70
CA SER A 227 -5.22 0.72 8.79
C SER A 227 -6.66 0.99 8.33
N PRO A 228 -7.30 2.09 8.80
CA PRO A 228 -8.65 2.43 8.40
C PRO A 228 -8.89 2.44 6.90
N ASP A 229 -8.04 3.15 6.14
CA ASP A 229 -8.21 3.28 4.71
C ASP A 229 -7.98 1.94 3.97
N ASP A 230 -7.00 1.15 4.43
CA ASP A 230 -6.72 -0.17 3.86
C ASP A 230 -7.87 -1.15 4.15
N PHE A 231 -8.48 -1.08 5.34
CA PHE A 231 -9.62 -1.91 5.69
C PHE A 231 -10.86 -1.50 4.91
N LEU A 232 -11.11 -0.20 4.75
CA LEU A 232 -12.19 0.29 3.90
C LEU A 232 -12.01 -0.16 2.44
N LEU A 233 -10.79 -0.11 1.90
CA LEU A 233 -10.49 -0.62 0.56
C LEU A 233 -10.70 -2.13 0.46
N LEU A 234 -10.29 -2.90 1.48
CA LEU A 234 -10.53 -4.34 1.57
C LEU A 234 -12.03 -4.64 1.49
N LEU A 235 -12.84 -3.98 2.33
CA LEU A 235 -14.29 -4.15 2.35
C LEU A 235 -14.95 -3.76 1.02
N LYS A 236 -14.51 -2.65 0.39
CA LYS A 236 -15.02 -2.24 -0.93
C LYS A 236 -14.65 -3.21 -2.06
N SER A 237 -13.62 -4.02 -1.86
CA SER A 237 -13.23 -5.07 -2.81
C SER A 237 -13.91 -6.42 -2.54
N ASP A 238 -14.58 -6.57 -1.39
CA ASP A 238 -15.35 -7.77 -1.05
C ASP A 238 -16.68 -7.76 -1.81
N ARG A 239 -16.90 -8.76 -2.67
CA ARG A 239 -18.11 -8.88 -3.49
C ARG A 239 -19.37 -9.15 -2.65
N GLU A 240 -19.22 -9.63 -1.42
CA GLU A 240 -20.32 -9.81 -0.48
C GLU A 240 -20.72 -8.51 0.24
N ILE A 241 -19.97 -7.43 0.03
CA ILE A 241 -20.26 -6.10 0.54
C ILE A 241 -20.67 -5.19 -0.62
N LYS A 242 -21.94 -4.80 -0.62
CA LYS A 242 -22.52 -3.89 -1.62
C LYS A 242 -22.01 -2.46 -1.44
N SER A 243 -21.87 -2.01 -0.19
CA SER A 243 -21.27 -0.71 0.11
C SER A 243 -20.54 -0.71 1.45
N ALA A 244 -19.50 0.13 1.54
CA ALA A 244 -18.74 0.35 2.76
C ALA A 244 -18.27 1.81 2.82
N GLU A 245 -18.48 2.47 3.96
CA GLU A 245 -18.05 3.85 4.20
C GLU A 245 -17.75 4.11 5.67
N PHE A 246 -16.86 5.06 5.96
CA PHE A 246 -16.61 5.47 7.34
C PHE A 246 -17.83 6.12 7.97
N ASN A 247 -18.07 5.82 9.25
CA ASN A 247 -19.07 6.54 10.02
C ASN A 247 -18.65 8.01 10.19
N LYS A 248 -19.62 8.93 10.17
CA LYS A 248 -19.41 10.37 10.28
C LYS A 248 -19.93 10.87 11.63
N LYS A 249 -19.17 11.72 12.32
CA LYS A 249 -19.72 12.45 13.47
C LYS A 249 -20.70 13.50 12.96
N ILE A 250 -21.98 13.36 13.34
CA ILE A 250 -22.96 14.44 13.17
C ILE A 250 -22.55 15.56 14.12
N MET A 251 -22.05 16.68 13.60
CA MET A 251 -21.99 17.91 14.37
C MET A 251 -23.42 18.43 14.49
N THR A 252 -24.03 18.26 15.65
CA THR A 252 -25.26 18.97 15.99
C THR A 252 -24.97 20.46 15.85
N ARG A 253 -25.63 21.14 14.90
CA ARG A 253 -25.66 22.60 14.92
C ARG A 253 -26.53 22.97 16.10
N GLU A 254 -25.92 23.42 17.19
CA GLU A 254 -26.65 24.15 18.22
C GLU A 254 -27.23 25.41 17.56
N HIS A 255 -28.54 25.61 17.73
CA HIS A 255 -29.28 26.79 17.32
C HIS A 255 -28.99 27.96 18.25
#